data_AF-A0AAF0IU09-F1
#
_entry.id   AF-A0AAF0IU09-F1
#
_cell.length_a   1.000
_cell.length_b   1.000
_cell.length_c   1.000
_cell.angle_alpha   90.00
_cell.angle_beta   90.00
_cell.angle_gamma   90.00
#
_symmetry.space_group_name_H-M   'P 1'
#
loop_
_entity.id
_entity.type
_entity.pdbx_description
1 polymer ?
#
loop_
_entity_poly.entity_id
_entity_poly.type
_entity_poly.pdbx_seq_one_letter_code
_entity_poly.pdbx_strand_id
1 'polypeptide(L)'
;MSTLSQDKWIGLMLAISSSAAIGTSFIITKKGLMDAANNSSGLASEQLSYLQNPIWWAGMATMVVGEVANFIAYTFAPPILVTPLGALSVLIGAILASIVLKERLGQLGKIGCALCLIGTVVIVVNAPEDHDIQTVEEILAYAMNLPFLLYCVFVAVFSGVMIWKAVPLYGKKTPLVYLSICSLVGSISVMSVKAFGVALKLTFNGKNQLTHISTYIFGLIVVLCILVQMNYFNRALDQFDTNV
;
A
#
# COMPACT_ATOMS: atom_id res chain seq x y z
N MET A 1 -16.72 29.59 2.94
CA MET A 1 -15.29 29.36 3.23
C MET A 1 -15.05 28.43 4.42
N SER A 2 -16.05 28.14 5.27
CA SER A 2 -15.92 27.24 6.44
C SER A 2 -16.15 25.75 6.14
N THR A 3 -17.06 25.38 5.24
CA THR A 3 -17.42 23.98 4.95
C THR A 3 -16.30 23.20 4.25
N LEU A 4 -15.66 23.79 3.24
CA LEU A 4 -14.56 23.15 2.48
C LEU A 4 -13.31 22.86 3.35
N SER A 5 -13.04 23.67 4.36
CA SER A 5 -11.97 23.42 5.33
C SER A 5 -12.34 22.29 6.29
N GLN A 6 -13.60 22.26 6.72
CA GLN A 6 -14.13 21.25 7.64
C GLN A 6 -14.14 19.85 7.00
N ASP A 7 -14.55 19.73 5.73
CA ASP A 7 -14.54 18.46 4.99
C ASP A 7 -13.10 17.92 4.83
N LYS A 8 -12.13 18.79 4.52
CA LYS A 8 -10.71 18.43 4.44
C LYS A 8 -10.17 17.91 5.78
N TRP A 9 -10.51 18.55 6.90
CA TRP A 9 -10.10 18.11 8.24
C TRP A 9 -10.72 16.76 8.63
N ILE A 10 -11.99 16.53 8.26
CA ILE A 10 -12.66 15.24 8.45
C ILE A 10 -11.91 14.16 7.68
N GLY A 11 -11.60 14.38 6.41
CA GLY A 11 -10.83 13.44 5.59
C GLY A 11 -9.42 13.18 6.15
N LEU A 12 -8.74 14.19 6.67
CA LEU A 12 -7.42 14.05 7.30
C LEU A 12 -7.49 13.18 8.56
N MET A 13 -8.46 13.44 9.45
CA MET A 13 -8.65 12.66 10.68
C MET A 13 -9.03 11.20 10.38
N LEU A 14 -9.84 10.98 9.34
CA LEU A 14 -10.16 9.63 8.82
C LEU A 14 -8.93 8.93 8.22
N ALA A 15 -8.06 9.65 7.50
CA ALA A 15 -6.82 9.10 6.96
C ALA A 15 -5.82 8.70 8.06
N ILE A 16 -5.72 9.50 9.13
CA ILE A 16 -4.86 9.17 10.28
C ILE A 16 -5.42 7.98 11.05
N SER A 17 -6.73 7.95 11.32
CA SER A 17 -7.36 6.85 12.07
C SER A 17 -7.34 5.54 11.30
N SER A 18 -7.58 5.57 9.98
CA SER A 18 -7.42 4.39 9.11
C SER A 18 -5.97 3.89 9.09
N SER A 19 -4.99 4.79 8.98
CA SER A 19 -3.57 4.41 9.03
C SER A 19 -3.20 3.75 10.36
N ALA A 20 -3.74 4.23 11.47
CA ALA A 20 -3.56 3.59 12.78
C ALA A 20 -4.21 2.20 12.84
N ALA A 21 -5.43 2.05 12.31
CA ALA A 21 -6.11 0.76 12.25
C ALA A 21 -5.33 -0.24 11.38
N ILE A 22 -4.88 0.17 10.19
CA ILE A 22 -4.08 -0.65 9.27
C ILE A 22 -2.75 -1.05 9.94
N GLY A 23 -2.01 -0.10 10.52
CA GLY A 23 -0.75 -0.38 11.21
C GLY A 23 -0.91 -1.38 12.36
N THR A 24 -1.98 -1.23 13.15
CA THR A 24 -2.32 -2.14 14.24
C THR A 24 -2.73 -3.52 13.72
N SER A 25 -3.48 -3.57 12.62
CA SER A 25 -3.95 -4.81 12.00
C SER A 25 -2.81 -5.73 11.56
N PHE A 26 -1.72 -5.16 11.03
CA PHE A 26 -0.53 -5.93 10.64
C PHE A 26 0.10 -6.64 11.84
N ILE A 27 0.17 -5.99 12.99
CA ILE A 27 0.76 -6.55 14.21
C ILE A 27 -0.13 -7.62 14.83
N ILE A 28 -1.45 -7.39 14.86
CA ILE A 28 -2.41 -8.40 15.32
C ILE A 28 -2.37 -9.63 14.41
N THR A 29 -2.34 -9.43 13.09
CA THR A 29 -2.27 -10.51 12.11
C THR A 29 -0.97 -11.30 12.25
N LYS A 30 0.17 -10.61 12.37
CA LYS A 30 1.48 -11.25 12.62
C LYS A 30 1.46 -12.08 13.91
N LYS A 31 0.88 -11.53 14.99
CA LYS A 31 0.73 -12.26 16.26
C LYS A 31 -0.16 -13.50 16.11
N GLY A 32 -1.27 -13.42 15.37
CA GLY A 32 -2.15 -14.55 15.08
C GLY A 32 -1.47 -15.65 14.25
N LEU A 33 -0.62 -15.27 13.29
CA LEU A 33 0.19 -16.22 12.51
C LEU A 33 1.22 -16.94 13.39
N MET A 34 1.94 -16.20 14.25
CA MET A 34 2.91 -16.79 15.18
C MET A 34 2.25 -17.73 16.20
N ASP A 35 1.09 -17.35 16.71
CA ASP A 35 0.31 -18.17 17.64
C ASP A 35 -0.22 -19.45 16.99
N ALA A 36 -0.70 -19.36 15.74
CA ALA A 36 -1.07 -20.53 14.96
C ALA A 36 0.13 -21.45 14.68
N ALA A 37 1.30 -20.90 14.38
CA ALA A 37 2.53 -21.66 14.14
C ALA A 37 3.08 -22.36 15.39
N ASN A 38 2.90 -21.77 16.58
CA ASN A 38 3.32 -22.42 17.83
C ASN A 38 2.37 -23.54 18.26
N ASN A 39 1.09 -23.45 17.91
CA ASN A 39 0.07 -24.45 18.26
C ASN A 39 -0.03 -25.59 17.24
N SER A 40 0.59 -25.46 16.07
CA SER A 40 0.71 -26.53 15.07
C SER A 40 2.15 -27.01 15.00
N SER A 41 2.38 -28.31 15.12
CA SER A 41 3.71 -28.93 15.05
C SER A 41 4.24 -28.97 13.61
N GLY A 42 4.44 -27.79 12.98
CA GLY A 42 4.87 -27.61 11.59
C GLY A 42 4.70 -26.16 11.11
N LEU A 43 5.25 -25.80 9.94
CA LEU A 43 5.11 -24.43 9.39
C LEU A 43 3.63 -24.09 9.11
N ALA A 44 3.10 -23.05 9.77
CA ALA A 44 1.71 -22.60 9.64
C ALA A 44 1.27 -22.21 8.21
N SER A 45 2.24 -21.92 7.32
CA SER A 45 1.99 -21.59 5.91
C SER A 45 1.53 -22.80 5.08
N GLU A 46 1.86 -24.03 5.51
CA GLU A 46 1.60 -25.25 4.73
C GLU A 46 0.23 -25.89 5.02
N GLN A 47 -0.43 -25.52 6.13
CA GLN A 47 -1.57 -26.30 6.66
C GLN A 47 -2.83 -25.51 6.99
N LEU A 48 -2.95 -24.25 6.54
CA LEU A 48 -4.11 -23.38 6.73
C LEU A 48 -4.55 -23.17 8.21
N SER A 49 -3.74 -23.61 9.18
CA SER A 49 -4.07 -23.60 10.61
C SER A 49 -4.31 -22.19 11.17
N TYR A 50 -3.76 -21.16 10.52
CA TYR A 50 -3.99 -19.77 10.90
C TYR A 50 -5.45 -19.31 10.70
N LEU A 51 -6.22 -19.95 9.82
CA LEU A 51 -7.63 -19.62 9.59
C LEU A 51 -8.53 -19.95 10.79
N GLN A 52 -8.07 -20.83 11.69
CA GLN A 52 -8.79 -21.16 12.92
C GLN A 52 -8.44 -20.19 14.07
N ASN A 53 -7.42 -19.34 13.90
CA ASN A 53 -6.98 -18.45 14.96
C ASN A 53 -7.86 -17.19 15.05
N PRO A 54 -8.55 -16.95 16.18
CA PRO A 54 -9.41 -15.77 16.33
C PRO A 54 -8.63 -14.44 16.34
N ILE A 55 -7.36 -14.46 16.74
CA ILE A 55 -6.48 -13.27 16.72
C ILE A 55 -6.17 -12.88 15.27
N TRP A 56 -5.94 -13.86 14.39
CA TRP A 56 -5.72 -13.59 12.97
C TRP A 56 -6.96 -12.94 12.33
N TRP A 57 -8.16 -13.47 12.60
CA TRP A 57 -9.41 -12.87 12.13
C TRP A 57 -9.65 -11.47 12.68
N ALA A 58 -9.31 -11.21 13.95
CA ALA A 58 -9.37 -9.87 14.50
C ALA A 58 -8.43 -8.89 13.75
N GLY A 59 -7.24 -9.35 13.37
CA GLY A 59 -6.31 -8.61 12.52
C GLY A 59 -6.92 -8.27 11.17
N MET A 60 -7.43 -9.28 10.46
CA MET A 60 -8.08 -9.11 9.15
C MET A 60 -9.30 -8.18 9.20
N ALA A 61 -10.17 -8.32 10.23
CA ALA A 61 -11.32 -7.45 10.41
C ALA A 61 -10.90 -5.99 10.62
N THR A 62 -9.87 -5.76 11.45
CA THR A 62 -9.32 -4.41 11.68
C THR A 62 -8.72 -3.82 10.41
N MET A 63 -8.07 -4.64 9.58
CA MET A 63 -7.54 -4.22 8.28
C MET A 63 -8.66 -3.76 7.34
N VAL A 64 -9.75 -4.54 7.23
CA VAL A 64 -10.91 -4.17 6.40
C VAL A 64 -11.54 -2.87 6.85
N VAL A 65 -11.72 -2.68 8.18
CA VAL A 65 -12.25 -1.41 8.72
C VAL A 65 -11.32 -0.25 8.39
N GLY A 66 -10.01 -0.44 8.52
CA GLY A 66 -9.00 0.54 8.14
C GLY A 66 -9.07 0.94 6.67
N GLU A 67 -9.15 -0.03 5.76
CA GLU A 67 -9.26 0.23 4.32
C GLU A 67 -10.57 0.91 3.93
N VAL A 68 -11.70 0.55 4.56
CA VAL A 68 -12.98 1.25 4.35
C VAL A 68 -12.90 2.70 4.83
N ALA A 69 -12.32 2.94 6.00
CA ALA A 69 -12.11 4.30 6.51
C ALA A 69 -11.15 5.11 5.63
N ASN A 70 -10.12 4.47 5.06
CA ASN A 70 -9.20 5.07 4.10
C ASN A 70 -9.93 5.43 2.79
N PHE A 71 -10.83 4.55 2.32
CA PHE A 71 -11.66 4.83 1.15
C PHE A 71 -12.58 6.04 1.38
N ILE A 72 -13.20 6.12 2.56
CA ILE A 72 -14.01 7.27 2.97
C ILE A 72 -13.13 8.53 3.08
N ALA A 73 -11.88 8.43 3.54
CA ALA A 73 -10.97 9.58 3.56
C ALA A 73 -10.77 10.19 2.17
N TYR A 74 -10.68 9.37 1.11
CA TYR A 74 -10.62 9.83 -0.28
C TYR A 74 -11.91 10.51 -0.78
N THR A 75 -13.04 10.34 -0.09
CA THR A 75 -14.26 11.08 -0.45
C THR A 75 -14.24 12.51 0.04
N PHE A 76 -13.54 12.78 1.15
CA PHE A 76 -13.51 14.06 1.87
C PHE A 76 -12.21 14.86 1.70
N ALA A 77 -11.08 14.18 1.51
CA ALA A 77 -9.77 14.80 1.36
C ALA A 77 -9.12 14.44 0.01
N PRO A 78 -8.31 15.37 -0.53
CA PRO A 78 -7.57 15.14 -1.76
C PRO A 78 -6.58 13.97 -1.60
N PRO A 79 -6.48 13.05 -2.58
CA PRO A 79 -5.62 11.88 -2.46
C PRO A 79 -4.15 12.22 -2.24
N ILE A 80 -3.66 13.38 -2.70
CA ILE A 80 -2.27 13.80 -2.47
C ILE A 80 -1.94 14.00 -0.98
N LEU A 81 -2.95 14.26 -0.14
CA LEU A 81 -2.82 14.32 1.31
C LEU A 81 -3.04 12.95 1.98
N VAL A 82 -3.98 12.15 1.49
CA VAL A 82 -4.33 10.85 2.10
C VAL A 82 -3.24 9.79 1.86
N THR A 83 -2.65 9.73 0.67
CA THR A 83 -1.61 8.75 0.33
C THR A 83 -0.35 8.82 1.23
N PRO A 84 0.28 9.99 1.49
CA PRO A 84 1.41 10.05 2.41
C PRO A 84 1.01 9.74 3.85
N LEU A 85 -0.22 10.04 4.28
CA LEU A 85 -0.72 9.64 5.60
C LEU A 85 -0.77 8.11 5.76
N GLY A 86 -1.05 7.37 4.69
CA GLY A 86 -0.95 5.91 4.67
C GLY A 86 0.41 5.38 5.11
N ALA A 87 1.49 6.14 4.91
CA ALA A 87 2.83 5.77 5.35
C ALA A 87 2.98 5.78 6.89
N LEU A 88 2.08 6.49 7.61
CA LEU A 88 1.99 6.42 9.07
C LEU A 88 1.60 5.03 9.57
N SER A 89 0.87 4.23 8.77
CA SER A 89 0.53 2.85 9.14
C SER A 89 1.78 1.98 9.35
N VAL A 90 2.81 2.19 8.52
CA VAL A 90 4.10 1.49 8.64
C VAL A 90 4.82 1.90 9.92
N LEU A 91 4.79 3.19 10.26
CA LEU A 91 5.40 3.71 11.48
C LEU A 91 4.70 3.17 12.74
N ILE A 92 3.36 3.20 12.75
CA ILE A 92 2.54 2.68 13.84
C ILE A 92 2.77 1.17 13.99
N GLY A 93 2.80 0.45 12.87
CA GLY A 93 3.14 -0.98 12.84
C GLY A 93 4.53 -1.24 13.44
N ALA A 94 5.56 -0.49 13.03
CA ALA A 94 6.92 -0.64 13.56
C ALA A 94 7.00 -0.38 15.08
N ILE A 95 6.34 0.67 15.57
CA ILE A 95 6.30 1.00 17.00
C ILE A 95 5.57 -0.10 17.78
N LEU A 96 4.40 -0.53 17.32
CA LEU A 96 3.64 -1.59 17.96
C LEU A 96 4.36 -2.94 17.88
N ALA A 97 5.06 -3.26 16.80
CA ALA A 97 5.90 -4.46 16.72
C ALA A 97 6.96 -4.46 17.82
N SER A 98 7.61 -3.31 18.03
CA SER A 98 8.65 -3.21 19.05
C SER A 98 8.11 -3.32 20.47
N ILE A 99 6.89 -2.84 20.72
CA ILE A 99 6.25 -2.93 22.05
C ILE A 99 5.63 -4.31 22.28
N VAL A 100 4.82 -4.80 21.34
CA VAL A 100 3.95 -5.98 21.50
C VAL A 100 4.71 -7.27 21.23
N LEU A 101 5.57 -7.31 20.20
CA LEU A 101 6.37 -8.48 19.85
C LEU A 101 7.77 -8.43 20.47
N LYS A 102 8.13 -7.32 21.14
CA LYS A 102 9.47 -7.07 21.71
C LYS A 102 10.59 -7.16 20.67
N GLU A 103 10.25 -6.97 19.39
CA GLU A 103 11.22 -6.95 18.31
C GLU A 103 12.03 -5.65 18.37
N ARG A 104 13.36 -5.76 18.20
CA ARG A 104 14.19 -4.57 18.12
C ARG A 104 14.33 -4.17 16.67
N LEU A 105 13.80 -3.00 16.33
CA LEU A 105 14.05 -2.33 15.05
C LEU A 105 15.55 -2.17 14.84
N GLY A 106 16.07 -2.77 13.77
CA GLY A 106 17.44 -2.61 13.34
C GLY A 106 17.78 -1.17 12.93
N GLN A 107 19.05 -0.90 12.67
CA GLN A 107 19.49 0.45 12.28
C GLN A 107 18.86 0.89 10.95
N LEU A 108 18.66 -0.05 10.02
CA LEU A 108 18.01 0.21 8.74
C LEU A 108 16.52 0.52 8.94
N GLY A 109 15.81 -0.22 9.81
CA GLY A 109 14.43 0.07 10.17
C GLY A 109 14.24 1.47 10.77
N LYS A 110 15.15 1.90 11.64
CA LYS A 110 15.12 3.27 12.23
C LYS A 110 15.32 4.36 11.18
N ILE A 111 16.28 4.18 10.27
CA ILE A 111 16.55 5.13 9.18
C ILE A 111 15.35 5.18 8.22
N GLY A 112 14.76 4.02 7.90
CA GLY A 112 13.56 3.93 7.06
C GLY A 112 12.36 4.65 7.66
N CYS A 113 12.09 4.45 8.97
CA CYS A 113 11.03 5.19 9.68
C CYS A 113 11.28 6.70 9.68
N ALA A 114 12.52 7.14 9.90
CA ALA A 114 12.86 8.57 9.87
C ALA A 114 12.64 9.18 8.48
N LEU A 115 13.13 8.52 7.42
CA LEU A 115 12.93 8.95 6.03
C LEU A 115 11.45 8.99 5.64
N CYS A 116 10.68 8.00 6.07
CA CYS A 116 9.24 7.93 5.84
C CYS A 116 8.50 9.11 6.49
N LEU A 117 8.85 9.44 7.74
CA LEU A 117 8.26 10.55 8.48
C LEU A 117 8.62 11.90 7.83
N ILE A 118 9.89 12.09 7.45
CA ILE A 118 10.33 13.28 6.74
C ILE A 118 9.59 13.41 5.41
N GLY A 119 9.53 12.34 4.61
CA GLY A 119 8.83 12.34 3.32
C GLY A 119 7.34 12.66 3.45
N THR A 120 6.68 12.08 4.46
CA THR A 120 5.26 12.35 4.76
C THR A 120 5.04 13.83 5.07
N VAL A 121 5.85 14.42 5.95
CA VAL A 121 5.74 15.84 6.33
C VAL A 121 6.01 16.74 5.12
N VAL A 122 7.05 16.45 4.34
CA VAL A 122 7.39 17.24 3.15
C VAL A 122 6.25 17.23 2.14
N ILE A 123 5.64 16.06 1.86
CA ILE A 123 4.51 15.96 0.93
C ILE A 123 3.29 16.71 1.46
N VAL A 124 2.94 16.53 2.74
CA VAL A 124 1.75 17.20 3.33
C VAL A 124 1.91 18.73 3.33
N VAL A 125 3.10 19.24 3.62
CA VAL A 125 3.37 20.69 3.67
C VAL A 125 3.45 21.30 2.27
N ASN A 126 3.99 20.58 1.29
CA ASN A 126 4.16 21.07 -0.09
C ASN A 126 3.07 20.61 -1.05
N ALA A 127 2.02 19.94 -0.56
CA ALA A 127 0.94 19.46 -1.41
C ALA A 127 0.24 20.66 -2.08
N PRO A 128 0.30 20.80 -3.40
CA PRO A 128 -0.45 21.84 -4.10
C PRO A 128 -1.96 21.59 -3.91
N GLU A 129 -2.75 22.66 -3.97
CA GLU A 129 -4.21 22.53 -3.97
C GLU A 129 -4.64 21.72 -5.19
N ASP A 130 -5.35 20.61 -4.95
CA ASP A 130 -5.78 19.69 -6.02
C ASP A 130 -6.60 20.49 -7.06
N HIS A 131 -6.17 20.42 -8.33
CA HIS A 131 -7.03 20.79 -9.43
C HIS A 131 -8.18 19.80 -9.48
N ASP A 132 -9.39 20.32 -9.68
CA ASP A 132 -10.63 19.54 -9.65
C ASP A 132 -10.66 18.60 -10.88
N ILE A 133 -10.06 17.41 -10.78
CA ILE A 133 -10.06 16.43 -11.88
C ILE A 133 -11.46 15.82 -11.95
N GLN A 134 -12.34 16.42 -12.76
CA GLN A 134 -13.76 16.10 -12.79
C GLN A 134 -14.12 15.00 -13.80
N THR A 135 -13.16 14.46 -14.57
CA THR A 135 -13.42 13.47 -15.63
C THR A 135 -12.34 12.39 -15.78
N VAL A 136 -12.76 11.18 -16.21
CA VAL A 136 -11.86 10.04 -16.44
C VAL A 136 -11.05 10.24 -17.72
N GLU A 137 -11.58 10.95 -18.71
CA GLU A 137 -10.84 11.33 -19.91
C GLU A 137 -9.61 12.19 -19.59
N GLU A 138 -9.71 13.04 -18.56
CA GLU A 138 -8.61 13.86 -18.09
C GLU A 138 -7.55 13.02 -17.39
N ILE A 139 -7.96 12.04 -16.56
CA ILE A 139 -7.04 11.04 -15.96
C ILE A 139 -6.36 10.20 -17.06
N LEU A 140 -7.11 9.81 -18.09
CA LEU A 140 -6.58 9.05 -19.22
C LEU A 140 -5.61 9.91 -20.04
N ALA A 141 -5.92 11.18 -20.27
CA ALA A 141 -5.00 12.13 -20.92
C ALA A 141 -3.72 12.33 -20.09
N TYR A 142 -3.84 12.40 -18.75
CA TYR A 142 -2.69 12.40 -17.85
C TYR A 142 -1.88 11.11 -17.90
N ALA A 143 -2.53 9.95 -18.00
CA ALA A 143 -1.86 8.67 -18.18
C ALA A 143 -1.20 8.53 -19.57
N MET A 144 -1.73 9.20 -20.59
CA MET A 144 -1.15 9.23 -21.94
C MET A 144 -0.07 10.29 -22.12
N ASN A 145 0.17 11.14 -21.10
CA ASN A 145 1.25 12.11 -21.17
C ASN A 145 2.61 11.41 -21.19
N LEU A 146 3.50 11.93 -22.05
CA LEU A 146 4.82 11.39 -22.30
C LEU A 146 5.63 11.10 -21.01
N PRO A 147 5.63 11.97 -19.97
CA PRO A 147 6.36 11.68 -18.73
C PRO A 147 5.85 10.46 -17.97
N PHE A 148 4.53 10.25 -17.92
CA PHE A 148 3.93 9.10 -17.25
C PHE A 148 4.25 7.80 -18.00
N LEU A 149 4.15 7.84 -19.33
CA LEU A 149 4.44 6.70 -20.18
C LEU A 149 5.93 6.30 -20.11
N LEU A 150 6.83 7.28 -20.08
CA LEU A 150 8.26 7.04 -19.83
C LEU A 150 8.51 6.44 -18.45
N TYR A 151 7.81 6.89 -17.41
CA TYR A 151 7.89 6.31 -16.07
C TYR A 151 7.42 4.84 -16.06
N CYS A 152 6.29 4.52 -16.67
CA CYS A 152 5.80 3.15 -16.79
C CYS A 152 6.79 2.25 -17.53
N VAL A 153 7.36 2.71 -18.65
CA VAL A 153 8.39 1.97 -19.39
C VAL A 153 9.65 1.79 -18.53
N PHE A 154 10.10 2.82 -17.83
CA PHE A 154 11.23 2.73 -16.93
C PHE A 154 11.01 1.68 -15.83
N VAL A 155 9.86 1.69 -15.17
CA VAL A 155 9.52 0.71 -14.13
C VAL A 155 9.44 -0.70 -14.71
N ALA A 156 8.85 -0.88 -15.89
CA ALA A 156 8.75 -2.18 -16.55
C ALA A 156 10.14 -2.74 -16.93
N VAL A 157 10.99 -1.91 -17.53
CA VAL A 157 12.37 -2.29 -17.91
C VAL A 157 13.21 -2.57 -16.68
N PHE A 158 13.18 -1.67 -15.68
CA PHE A 158 13.94 -1.84 -14.45
C PHE A 158 13.52 -3.10 -13.69
N SER A 159 12.21 -3.30 -13.49
CA SER A 159 11.68 -4.49 -12.84
C SER A 159 12.04 -5.76 -13.62
N GLY A 160 11.92 -5.73 -14.95
CA GLY A 160 12.31 -6.85 -15.82
C GLY A 160 13.79 -7.21 -15.70
N VAL A 161 14.69 -6.21 -15.74
CA VAL A 161 16.14 -6.41 -15.59
C VAL A 161 16.49 -6.92 -14.20
N MET A 162 15.86 -6.39 -13.15
CA MET A 162 16.08 -6.84 -11.78
C MET A 162 15.61 -8.29 -11.60
N ILE A 163 14.46 -8.66 -12.16
CA ILE A 163 13.95 -10.03 -12.13
C ILE A 163 14.87 -10.99 -12.89
N TRP A 164 15.29 -10.64 -14.10
CA TRP A 164 16.08 -11.55 -14.94
C TRP A 164 17.54 -11.65 -14.51
N LYS A 165 18.14 -10.58 -13.99
CA LYS A 165 19.58 -10.50 -13.73
C LYS A 165 19.91 -10.43 -12.24
N ALA A 166 19.21 -9.58 -11.48
CA ALA A 166 19.55 -9.35 -10.07
C ALA A 166 18.99 -10.42 -9.13
N VAL A 167 17.79 -10.97 -9.39
CA VAL A 167 17.22 -12.06 -8.59
C VAL A 167 18.10 -13.32 -8.60
N PRO A 168 18.58 -13.85 -9.75
CA PRO A 168 19.43 -15.05 -9.73
C PRO A 168 20.82 -14.80 -9.13
N LEU A 169 21.38 -13.59 -9.28
CA LEU A 169 22.74 -13.27 -8.82
C LEU A 169 22.82 -12.79 -7.37
N TYR A 170 21.84 -11.99 -6.92
CA TYR A 170 21.86 -11.27 -5.65
C TYR A 170 20.62 -11.50 -4.79
N GLY A 171 19.56 -12.14 -5.32
CA GLY A 171 18.29 -12.34 -4.61
C GLY A 171 18.41 -13.15 -3.31
N LYS A 172 19.46 -13.97 -3.14
CA LYS A 172 19.73 -14.68 -1.87
C LYS A 172 20.64 -13.91 -0.90
N LYS A 173 21.30 -12.85 -1.37
CA LYS A 173 22.32 -12.11 -0.59
C LYS A 173 21.75 -10.87 0.06
N THR A 174 20.79 -10.20 -0.58
CA THR A 174 20.22 -8.95 -0.08
C THR A 174 18.71 -8.88 -0.31
N PRO A 175 17.90 -8.58 0.73
CA PRO A 175 16.46 -8.40 0.59
C PRO A 175 16.09 -7.21 -0.30
N LEU A 176 17.03 -6.27 -0.45
CA LEU A 176 16.88 -5.03 -1.20
C LEU A 176 16.50 -5.25 -2.68
N VAL A 177 16.90 -6.39 -3.28
CA VAL A 177 16.54 -6.75 -4.65
C VAL A 177 15.04 -7.02 -4.77
N TYR A 178 14.46 -7.82 -3.88
CA TYR A 178 13.02 -8.09 -3.90
C TYR A 178 12.21 -6.87 -3.47
N LEU A 179 12.68 -6.12 -2.46
CA LEU A 179 12.02 -4.92 -1.97
C LEU A 179 11.97 -3.81 -3.03
N SER A 180 13.03 -3.62 -3.83
CA SER A 180 13.04 -2.62 -4.90
C SER A 180 12.10 -2.96 -6.05
N ILE A 181 12.02 -4.23 -6.46
CA ILE A 181 11.03 -4.70 -7.46
C ILE A 181 9.61 -4.49 -6.91
N CYS A 182 9.34 -4.95 -5.69
CA CYS A 182 8.04 -4.83 -5.05
C CYS A 182 7.60 -3.36 -4.89
N SER A 183 8.52 -2.47 -4.52
CA SER A 183 8.22 -1.04 -4.33
C SER A 183 7.89 -0.33 -5.64
N LEU A 184 8.63 -0.60 -6.72
CA LEU A 184 8.40 0.02 -8.03
C LEU A 184 7.15 -0.53 -8.73
N VAL A 185 6.88 -1.84 -8.63
CA VAL A 185 5.61 -2.40 -9.13
C VAL A 185 4.44 -1.91 -8.27
N GLY A 186 4.66 -1.79 -6.95
CA GLY A 186 3.69 -1.25 -6.00
C GLY A 186 3.30 0.20 -6.28
N SER A 187 4.23 1.06 -6.70
CA SER A 187 3.89 2.45 -7.05
C SER A 187 2.91 2.53 -8.23
N ILE A 188 3.09 1.70 -9.26
CA ILE A 188 2.14 1.59 -10.39
C ILE A 188 0.78 1.08 -9.90
N SER A 189 0.78 0.09 -9.00
CA SER A 189 -0.45 -0.45 -8.42
C SER A 189 -1.25 0.62 -7.67
N VAL A 190 -0.59 1.40 -6.80
CA VAL A 190 -1.22 2.50 -6.05
C VAL A 190 -1.79 3.57 -6.98
N MET A 191 -1.04 3.97 -8.01
CA MET A 191 -1.52 4.92 -9.02
C MET A 191 -2.75 4.39 -9.76
N SER A 192 -2.75 3.10 -10.10
CA SER A 192 -3.84 2.45 -10.85
C SER A 192 -5.09 2.23 -10.01
N VAL A 193 -4.95 1.82 -8.74
CA VAL A 193 -6.07 1.73 -7.78
C VAL A 193 -6.68 3.10 -7.54
N LYS A 194 -5.86 4.15 -7.42
CA LYS A 194 -6.36 5.53 -7.31
C LYS A 194 -7.15 5.95 -8.55
N ALA A 195 -6.61 5.72 -9.74
CA ALA A 195 -7.31 6.02 -11.00
C ALA A 195 -8.66 5.26 -11.09
N PHE A 196 -8.65 3.98 -10.73
CA PHE A 196 -9.85 3.14 -10.68
C PHE A 196 -10.86 3.60 -9.62
N GLY A 197 -10.41 3.97 -8.42
CA GLY A 197 -11.26 4.48 -7.35
C GLY A 197 -11.93 5.81 -7.70
N VAL A 198 -11.21 6.71 -8.37
CA VAL A 198 -11.79 7.96 -8.90
C VAL A 198 -12.80 7.66 -10.01
N ALA A 199 -12.50 6.73 -10.92
CA ALA A 199 -13.44 6.32 -11.96
C ALA A 199 -14.72 5.70 -11.39
N LEU A 200 -14.62 4.89 -10.33
CA LEU A 200 -15.78 4.35 -9.62
C LEU A 200 -16.59 5.46 -8.94
N LYS A 201 -15.94 6.40 -8.23
CA LYS A 201 -16.63 7.54 -7.58
C LYS A 201 -17.40 8.38 -8.60
N LEU A 202 -16.81 8.64 -9.77
CA LEU A 202 -17.48 9.35 -10.88
C LEU A 202 -18.65 8.55 -11.47
N THR A 203 -18.51 7.22 -11.54
CA THR A 203 -19.58 6.33 -11.98
C THR A 203 -20.78 6.31 -11.02
N PHE A 204 -20.53 6.22 -9.71
CA PHE A 204 -21.58 6.29 -8.69
C PHE A 204 -22.26 7.67 -8.61
N ASN A 205 -21.57 8.74 -9.00
CA ASN A 205 -22.13 10.09 -9.13
C ASN A 205 -22.93 10.31 -10.44
N GLY A 206 -23.20 9.27 -11.22
CA GLY A 206 -24.13 9.31 -12.36
C GLY A 206 -23.49 9.55 -13.74
N LYS A 207 -22.16 9.72 -13.85
CA LYS A 207 -21.44 9.72 -15.13
C LYS A 207 -20.86 8.33 -15.39
N ASN A 208 -21.56 7.51 -16.18
CA ASN A 208 -21.31 6.07 -16.29
C ASN A 208 -19.96 5.71 -16.98
N GLN A 209 -18.86 5.77 -16.25
CA GLN A 209 -17.48 5.54 -16.73
C GLN A 209 -17.04 4.06 -16.77
N LEU A 210 -17.90 3.14 -16.30
CA LEU A 210 -17.73 1.69 -16.42
C LEU A 210 -17.90 1.17 -17.86
N THR A 211 -18.32 2.00 -18.81
CA THR A 211 -18.44 1.61 -20.23
C THR A 211 -17.12 1.72 -21.01
N HIS A 212 -16.10 2.40 -20.47
CA HIS A 212 -14.82 2.56 -21.16
C HIS A 212 -13.89 1.35 -20.95
N ILE A 213 -13.38 0.81 -22.06
CA ILE A 213 -12.39 -0.29 -22.12
C ILE A 213 -11.16 -0.01 -21.24
N SER A 214 -10.77 1.26 -21.12
CA SER A 214 -9.64 1.71 -20.29
C SER A 214 -9.78 1.30 -18.82
N THR A 215 -10.99 1.32 -18.25
CA THR A 215 -11.25 0.95 -16.85
C THR A 215 -10.95 -0.53 -16.59
N TYR A 216 -11.25 -1.40 -17.57
CA TYR A 216 -10.93 -2.82 -17.51
C TYR A 216 -9.43 -3.09 -17.70
N ILE A 217 -8.75 -2.32 -18.55
CA ILE A 217 -7.29 -2.41 -18.74
C ILE A 217 -6.56 -2.03 -17.44
N PHE A 218 -6.95 -0.94 -16.79
CA PHE A 218 -6.38 -0.57 -15.49
C PHE A 218 -6.65 -1.63 -14.43
N GLY A 219 -7.88 -2.17 -14.37
CA GLY A 219 -8.21 -3.28 -13.46
C GLY A 219 -7.33 -4.52 -13.70
N LEU A 220 -7.11 -4.91 -14.95
CA LEU A 220 -6.23 -6.02 -15.30
C LEU A 220 -4.77 -5.76 -14.88
N ILE A 221 -4.26 -4.55 -15.14
CA ILE A 221 -2.90 -4.15 -14.74
C ILE A 221 -2.76 -4.19 -13.21
N VAL A 222 -3.75 -3.69 -12.47
CA VAL A 222 -3.78 -3.77 -11.00
C VAL A 222 -3.70 -5.22 -10.53
N VAL A 223 -4.53 -6.10 -11.08
CA VAL A 223 -4.53 -7.53 -10.70
C VAL A 223 -3.18 -8.17 -10.99
N LEU A 224 -2.59 -7.93 -12.16
CA LEU A 224 -1.26 -8.44 -12.51
C LEU A 224 -0.18 -7.90 -11.58
N CYS A 225 -0.19 -6.60 -11.29
CA CYS A 225 0.72 -5.97 -10.34
C CYS A 225 0.59 -6.59 -8.95
N ILE A 226 -0.62 -6.77 -8.43
CA ILE A 226 -0.88 -7.37 -7.12
C ILE A 226 -0.35 -8.81 -7.07
N LEU A 227 -0.61 -9.63 -8.10
CA LEU A 227 -0.13 -11.01 -8.15
C LEU A 227 1.40 -11.09 -8.13
N VAL A 228 2.06 -10.25 -8.92
CA VAL A 228 3.52 -10.14 -8.95
C VAL A 228 4.05 -9.69 -7.59
N GLN A 229 3.46 -8.62 -7.03
CA GLN A 229 3.85 -8.04 -5.75
C GLN A 229 3.71 -9.06 -4.62
N MET A 230 2.59 -9.76 -4.54
CA MET A 230 2.32 -10.78 -3.53
C MET A 230 3.29 -11.96 -3.64
N ASN A 231 3.62 -12.42 -4.86
CA ASN A 231 4.58 -13.50 -5.06
C ASN A 231 5.99 -13.12 -4.56
N TYR A 232 6.50 -11.96 -4.96
CA TYR A 232 7.86 -11.53 -4.59
C TYR A 232 7.95 -11.08 -3.13
N PHE A 233 6.91 -10.46 -2.59
CA PHE A 233 6.85 -10.10 -1.18
C PHE A 233 6.87 -11.35 -0.29
N ASN A 234 6.08 -12.36 -0.63
CA ASN A 234 6.09 -13.63 0.10
C ASN A 234 7.46 -14.33 0.02
N ARG A 235 8.12 -14.32 -1.15
CA ARG A 235 9.49 -14.85 -1.29
C ARG A 235 10.51 -14.06 -0.47
N ALA A 236 10.38 -12.74 -0.36
CA ALA A 236 11.27 -11.93 0.45
C ALA A 236 11.13 -12.26 1.94
N LEU A 237 9.90 -12.46 2.42
CA LEU A 237 9.61 -12.84 3.81
C LEU A 237 10.08 -14.25 4.17
N ASP A 238 10.02 -15.19 3.23
CA ASP A 238 10.50 -16.57 3.43
C ASP A 238 12.03 -16.66 3.47
N GLN A 239 12.72 -15.80 2.70
CA GLN A 239 14.17 -15.83 2.54
C GLN A 239 14.91 -14.92 3.54
N PHE A 240 14.27 -13.89 4.10
CA PHE A 240 14.92 -12.88 4.93
C PHE A 240 14.11 -12.55 6.18
N ASP A 241 14.80 -12.56 7.32
CA ASP A 241 14.25 -12.09 8.59
C ASP A 241 13.76 -10.64 8.47
N THR A 242 12.55 -10.36 8.96
CA THR A 242 11.95 -9.01 8.95
C THR A 242 12.67 -7.99 9.85
N ASN A 243 13.73 -8.44 10.55
CA ASN A 243 14.43 -7.71 11.61
C ASN A 243 15.77 -7.09 11.14
N VAL A 244 15.77 -6.48 9.94
CA VAL A 244 16.89 -5.69 9.41
C VAL A 244 17.03 -4.31 10.07
#